data_AF-A0A7C1Q910-F1
#
_entry.id   AF-A0A7C1Q910-F1
#
_cell.length_a   1.000
_cell.length_b   1.000
_cell.length_c   1.000
_cell.angle_alpha   90.00
_cell.angle_beta   90.00
_cell.angle_gamma   90.00
#
_symmetry.space_group_name_H-M   'P 1'
#
loop_
_entity.id
_entity.type
_entity.pdbx_description
1 polymer ?
#
loop_
_entity_poly.entity_id
_entity_poly.type
_entity_poly.pdbx_seq_one_letter_code
_entity_poly.pdbx_strand_id
1 'polypeptide(L)' 'MSREKRNYSVAFKEKAVELSYARGSVVEICRELDIPTSVLSRWRRESQAYGKTVFRERETQN' A
#
# COMPACT_ATOMS: atom_id res chain seq x y z
N MET A 1 -14.72 -2.41 -22.48
CA MET A 1 -14.28 -2.87 -21.14
C MET A 1 -14.01 -1.66 -20.27
N SER A 2 -15.06 -1.00 -19.76
CA SER A 2 -14.90 0.11 -18.82
C SER A 2 -14.36 -0.48 -17.53
N ARG A 3 -13.06 -0.29 -17.27
CA ARG A 3 -12.49 -0.55 -15.94
C ARG A 3 -13.21 0.41 -15.01
N GLU A 4 -14.27 -0.06 -14.37
CA GLU A 4 -14.88 0.60 -13.23
C GLU A 4 -13.72 0.93 -12.30
N LYS A 5 -13.43 2.23 -12.19
CA LYS A 5 -12.38 2.70 -11.29
C LYS A 5 -12.91 2.38 -9.90
N ARG A 6 -12.61 1.19 -9.38
CA ARG A 6 -12.85 0.85 -7.97
C ARG A 6 -12.12 1.95 -7.20
N ASN A 7 -12.88 2.92 -6.69
CA ASN A 7 -12.38 4.04 -5.93
C ASN A 7 -11.95 3.48 -4.57
N TYR A 8 -10.74 2.92 -4.51
CA TYR A 8 -10.16 2.47 -3.24
C TYR A 8 -9.84 3.70 -2.40
N SER A 9 -10.49 3.79 -1.23
CA SER A 9 -10.20 4.82 -0.25
C SER A 9 -8.76 4.71 0.25
N VAL A 10 -8.14 5.81 0.65
CA VAL A 10 -6.73 5.85 1.08
C VAL A 10 -6.48 4.86 2.23
N ALA A 11 -7.38 4.82 3.21
CA ALA A 11 -7.33 3.87 4.33
C ALA A 11 -7.34 2.40 3.87
N PHE A 12 -8.05 2.09 2.78
CA PHE A 12 -8.06 0.75 2.21
C PHE A 12 -6.72 0.38 1.58
N LYS A 13 -6.08 1.36 0.91
CA LYS A 13 -4.75 1.17 0.31
C LYS A 13 -3.69 0.91 1.37
N GLU A 14 -3.70 1.71 2.44
CA GLU A 14 -2.78 1.56 3.56
C GLU A 14 -2.96 0.22 4.26
N LYS A 15 -4.21 -0.16 4.57
CA LYS A 15 -4.50 -1.45 5.20
C LYS A 15 -4.07 -2.64 4.35
N ALA A 16 -4.28 -2.57 3.03
CA ALA A 16 -3.82 -3.62 2.11
C ALA A 16 -2.29 -3.72 2.07
N VAL A 17 -1.59 -2.59 2.06
CA VAL A 17 -0.13 -2.55 2.10
C VAL A 17 0.41 -3.08 3.44
N GLU A 18 -0.16 -2.65 4.56
CA GLU A 18 0.19 -3.09 5.92
C GLU A 18 -0.01 -4.60 6.09
N LEU A 19 -1.17 -5.13 5.71
CA LEU A 19 -1.43 -6.58 5.74
C LEU A 19 -0.44 -7.36 4.86
N SER A 20 -0.04 -6.78 3.74
CA SER A 20 0.94 -7.37 2.84
C SER A 20 2.34 -7.41 3.44
N TYR A 21 2.70 -6.45 4.30
CA TYR A 21 3.94 -6.49 5.08
C TYR A 21 3.84 -7.45 6.27
N ALA A 22 2.71 -7.46 6.98
CA ALA A 22 2.47 -8.33 8.13
C ALA A 22 2.48 -9.83 7.77
N ARG A 23 1.84 -10.21 6.65
CA ARG A 23 1.85 -11.60 6.14
C ARG A 23 3.06 -11.92 5.26
N GLY A 24 3.74 -10.92 4.69
CA GLY A 24 4.82 -11.10 3.71
C GLY A 24 4.37 -11.60 2.33
N SER A 25 3.08 -11.92 2.14
CA SER A 25 2.54 -12.51 0.90
C SER A 25 1.59 -11.56 0.19
N VAL A 26 2.01 -11.02 -0.95
CA VAL A 26 1.20 -10.13 -1.81
C VAL A 26 0.02 -10.88 -2.42
N VAL A 27 0.23 -12.14 -2.79
CA VAL A 27 -0.73 -12.95 -3.55
C VAL A 27 -1.92 -13.35 -2.67
N GLU A 28 -1.68 -13.75 -1.42
CA GLU A 28 -2.76 -14.05 -0.46
C GLU A 28 -3.62 -12.83 -0.18
N ILE A 29 -2.99 -11.68 0.12
CA ILE A 29 -3.73 -10.44 0.40
C ILE A 29 -4.51 -9.96 -0.83
N CYS A 30 -3.96 -10.13 -2.04
CA CYS A 30 -4.68 -9.82 -3.27
C CYS A 30 -5.90 -10.72 -3.49
N ARG A 31 -5.79 -12.01 -3.16
CA ARG A 31 -6.90 -12.97 -3.25
C ARG A 31 -7.97 -12.69 -2.19
N GLU A 32 -7.57 -12.34 -0.98
CA GLU A 32 -8.48 -12.06 0.15
C GLU A 32 -9.24 -10.75 -0.05
N LEU A 33 -8.57 -9.71 -0.56
CA LEU A 33 -9.16 -8.39 -0.79
C LEU A 33 -9.78 -8.20 -2.18
N ASP A 34 -9.76 -9.24 -3.03
CA ASP A 34 -10.17 -9.19 -4.46
C ASP A 34 -9.53 -7.99 -5.20
N ILE A 35 -8.23 -7.77 -4.98
CA ILE A 35 -7.48 -6.72 -5.66
C ILE A 35 -6.43 -7.29 -6.61
N PRO A 36 -6.17 -6.64 -7.75
CA PRO A 36 -5.10 -7.06 -8.64
C PRO A 36 -3.75 -6.89 -7.97
N THR A 37 -2.86 -7.87 -8.11
CA THR A 37 -1.46 -7.79 -7.65
C THR A 37 -0.75 -6.56 -8.19
N SER A 38 -1.01 -6.17 -9.44
CA SER A 38 -0.47 -4.94 -10.05
C SER A 38 -0.86 -3.67 -9.29
N VAL A 39 -2.03 -3.63 -8.65
CA VAL A 39 -2.50 -2.48 -7.86
C VAL A 39 -1.76 -2.44 -6.53
N LEU A 40 -1.65 -3.57 -5.83
CA LEU A 40 -0.94 -3.66 -4.55
C LEU A 40 0.57 -3.36 -4.70
N SER A 41 1.20 -3.82 -5.79
CA SER A 41 2.59 -3.48 -6.12
C SER A 41 2.79 -1.98 -6.33
N ARG A 42 1.80 -1.29 -6.92
CA ARG A 42 1.83 0.18 -7.09
C ARG A 42 1.69 0.88 -5.74
N TRP A 43 0.76 0.45 -4.89
CA TRP A 43 0.57 1.03 -3.56
C TRP A 43 1.77 0.84 -2.64
N ARG A 44 2.47 -0.30 -2.70
CA ARG A 44 3.73 -0.49 -1.97
C ARG A 44 4.79 0.54 -2.36
N ARG A 45 4.93 0.85 -3.66
CA ARG A 45 5.86 1.88 -4.14
C ARG A 45 5.44 3.28 -3.70
N GLU A 46 4.15 3.59 -3.77
CA GLU A 46 3.61 4.87 -3.31
C GLU A 46 3.77 5.03 -1.78
N SER A 47 3.52 3.97 -1.01
CA SER A 47 3.72 3.96 0.45
C SER A 47 5.19 4.09 0.84
N GLN A 48 6.10 3.41 0.14
CA GLN A 48 7.54 3.56 0.37
C GLN A 48 8.04 4.97 0.02
N ALA A 49 7.52 5.57 -1.05
CA ALA A 49 7.82 6.96 -1.41
C ALA A 49 7.28 7.93 -0.35
N TYR A 50 6.07 7.69 0.16
CA TYR A 50 5.45 8.49 1.20
C TYR A 50 6.18 8.38 2.55
N GLY A 51 6.61 7.18 2.94
CA GLY A 51 7.38 6.94 4.16
C GLY A 51 8.76 7.61 4.16
N LYS A 52 9.33 7.88 2.98
CA LYS A 52 10.67 8.50 2.86
C LYS A 52 10.67 10.00 3.14
N THR A 53 9.54 10.69 2.98
CA THR A 53 9.46 12.14 3.22
C THR A 53 9.12 12.47 4.67
N VAL A 54 8.29 11.67 5.34
CA VAL A 54 7.88 11.96 6.73
C VAL A 54 8.86 11.48 7.80
N PHE A 55 9.78 10.57 7.48
CA PHE A 55 10.71 10.01 8.47
C PHE A 55 12.05 10.75 8.58
N ARG A 56 12.31 11.78 7.75
CA ARG A 56 13.59 12.54 7.78
C ARG A 56 13.54 13.84 8.59
N GLU A 57 12.51 14.04 9.42
CA GLU A 57 12.29 15.32 10.12
C GLU A 57 12.22 15.20 11.65
N ARG A 58 12.65 14.07 12.23
CA ARG A 58 12.55 13.87 13.70
C ARG A 58 13.80 13.28 14.35
N GLU A 59 14.97 13.44 13.75
CA GLU A 59 16.21 12.97 14.37
C GLU A 59 17.37 13.95 14.15
N THR A 60 17.23 15.19 14.63
CA THR A 60 18.35 16.02 15.10
C THR A 60 17.83 17.06 16.08
N GLN A 61 17.67 16.68 17.35
CA GLN A 61 17.83 17.61 18.46
C GLN A 61 18.73 16.93 19.49
N ASN A 62 20.02 17.22 19.39
CA ASN A 62 20.98 17.09 20.47
C ASN A 62 22.02 18.21 20.35
#